data_AF-A0A523BGX0-F1
#
_entry.id   AF-A0A523BGX0-F1
#
_cell.length_a   1.000
_cell.length_b   1.000
_cell.length_c   1.000
_cell.angle_alpha   90.00
_cell.angle_beta   90.00
_cell.angle_gamma   90.00
#
_symmetry.space_group_name_H-M   'P 1'
#
loop_
_entity.id
_entity.type
_entity.pdbx_description
1 polymer ?
#
loop_
_entity_poly.entity_id
_entity_poly.type
_entity_poly.pdbx_seq_one_letter_code
_entity_poly.pdbx_strand_id
1 'polypeptide(L)'
;MIMWWKKVSNNETQKEDINALVLELSNLQSYAEALRQQIELSSTAIMELTISKSSLEEIKRRGGNAEVLVPIGAGNFIRASIKDVNSVIVNIGANVSIEKGIDVAISDIEEKIKKVQSQMENLRSQYIQVVSRIEELQVKINELSEKK
;
A
#
# COMPACT_ATOMS: atom_id res chain seq x y z
N MET A 1 21.82 -15.26 53.84
CA MET A 1 20.48 -14.62 53.80
C MET A 1 20.41 -13.40 52.88
N ILE A 2 21.43 -12.53 52.85
CA ILE A 2 21.47 -11.31 51.98
C ILE A 2 21.65 -11.63 50.47
N MET A 3 22.40 -12.68 50.12
CA MET A 3 22.59 -13.10 48.71
C MET A 3 21.31 -13.61 48.03
N TRP A 4 20.38 -14.18 48.78
CA TRP A 4 19.17 -14.79 48.22
C TRP A 4 18.16 -13.72 47.75
N TRP A 5 17.99 -12.64 48.53
CA TRP A 5 17.14 -11.51 48.16
C TRP A 5 17.66 -10.72 46.96
N LYS A 6 18.99 -10.50 46.86
CA LYS A 6 19.60 -9.85 45.68
C LYS A 6 19.39 -10.67 44.40
N LYS A 7 19.48 -12.00 44.48
CA LYS A 7 19.29 -12.89 43.32
C LYS A 7 17.84 -12.95 42.86
N VAL A 8 16.89 -12.94 43.81
CA VAL A 8 15.44 -12.92 43.51
C VAL A 8 15.05 -11.58 42.88
N SER A 9 15.46 -10.45 43.47
CA SER A 9 15.20 -9.11 42.93
C SER A 9 15.80 -8.91 41.53
N ASN A 10 17.02 -9.38 41.28
CA ASN A 10 17.67 -9.26 39.96
C ASN A 10 16.94 -10.09 38.87
N ASN A 11 16.38 -11.25 39.22
CA ASN A 11 15.62 -12.09 38.29
C ASN A 11 14.23 -11.52 37.94
N GLU A 12 13.60 -10.79 38.85
CA GLU A 12 12.31 -10.14 38.60
C GLU A 12 12.46 -8.95 37.66
N THR A 13 13.43 -8.06 37.91
CA THR A 13 13.72 -6.91 37.03
C THR A 13 14.11 -7.36 35.62
N GLN A 14 14.92 -8.41 35.48
CA GLN A 14 15.34 -8.93 34.19
C GLN A 14 14.18 -9.58 33.40
N LYS A 15 13.20 -10.18 34.09
CA LYS A 15 11.97 -10.69 33.46
C LYS A 15 11.04 -9.55 33.01
N GLU A 16 10.90 -8.50 33.82
CA GLU A 16 10.13 -7.32 33.47
C GLU A 16 10.71 -6.62 32.21
N ASP A 17 12.04 -6.51 32.14
CA ASP A 17 12.74 -5.96 30.96
C ASP A 17 12.50 -6.80 29.70
N ILE A 18 12.56 -8.14 29.79
CA ILE A 18 12.26 -9.03 28.65
C ILE A 18 10.80 -8.90 28.22
N ASN A 19 9.85 -8.86 29.16
CA ASN A 19 8.43 -8.72 28.85
C ASN A 19 8.14 -7.39 28.13
N ALA A 20 8.78 -6.30 28.55
CA ALA A 20 8.66 -5.01 27.87
C ALA A 20 9.18 -5.06 26.43
N LEU A 21 10.33 -5.71 26.19
CA LEU A 21 10.88 -5.88 24.84
C LEU A 21 10.01 -6.77 23.95
N VAL A 22 9.42 -7.83 24.49
CA VAL A 22 8.48 -8.69 23.75
C VAL A 22 7.21 -7.93 23.35
N LEU A 23 6.71 -7.06 24.24
CA LEU A 23 5.57 -6.19 23.91
C LEU A 23 5.92 -5.18 22.81
N GLU A 24 7.08 -4.53 22.88
CA GLU A 24 7.58 -3.62 21.83
C GLU A 24 7.70 -4.36 20.49
N LEU A 25 8.28 -5.57 20.49
CA LEU A 25 8.41 -6.41 19.31
C LEU A 25 7.05 -6.72 18.68
N SER A 26 6.06 -7.15 19.48
CA SER A 26 4.71 -7.45 19.00
C SER A 26 4.03 -6.22 18.38
N ASN A 27 4.22 -5.04 18.95
CA ASN A 27 3.67 -3.79 18.41
C ASN A 27 4.32 -3.44 17.07
N LEU A 28 5.65 -3.55 16.96
CA LEU A 28 6.37 -3.27 15.72
C LEU A 28 6.02 -4.27 14.62
N GLN A 29 5.84 -5.55 14.94
CA GLN A 29 5.37 -6.55 13.98
C GLN A 29 3.98 -6.20 13.43
N SER A 30 3.07 -5.78 14.31
CA SER A 30 1.73 -5.34 13.91
C SER A 30 1.79 -4.09 13.02
N TYR A 31 2.68 -3.15 13.32
CA TYR A 31 2.89 -1.95 12.52
C TYR A 31 3.52 -2.25 11.15
N ALA A 32 4.51 -3.15 11.09
CA ALA A 32 5.10 -3.61 9.84
C ALA A 32 4.07 -4.26 8.92
N GLU A 33 3.17 -5.06 9.48
CA GLU A 33 2.08 -5.67 8.73
C GLU A 33 1.09 -4.64 8.17
N ALA A 34 0.73 -3.62 8.96
CA ALA A 34 -0.10 -2.51 8.49
C ALA A 34 0.57 -1.73 7.34
N LEU A 35 1.87 -1.46 7.44
CA LEU A 35 2.65 -0.82 6.37
C LEU A 35 2.67 -1.67 5.09
N ARG A 36 2.88 -2.99 5.23
CA ARG A 36 2.86 -3.95 4.11
C ARG A 36 1.53 -3.92 3.38
N GLN A 37 0.40 -3.99 4.11
CA GLN A 37 -0.94 -3.91 3.53
C GLN A 37 -1.16 -2.58 2.78
N GLN A 38 -0.67 -1.47 3.34
CA GLN A 38 -0.81 -0.16 2.70
C GLN A 38 0.02 -0.01 1.42
N ILE A 39 1.20 -0.64 1.36
CA ILE A 39 2.02 -0.77 0.15
C ILE A 39 1.28 -1.58 -0.92
N GLU A 40 0.64 -2.70 -0.55
CA GLU A 40 -0.14 -3.54 -1.48
C GLU A 40 -1.35 -2.80 -2.06
N LEU A 41 -2.08 -2.06 -1.23
CA LEU A 41 -3.18 -1.20 -1.67
C LEU A 41 -2.69 -0.12 -2.64
N SER A 42 -1.55 0.51 -2.35
CA SER A 42 -0.94 1.52 -3.24
C SER A 42 -0.53 0.92 -4.59
N SER A 43 0.06 -0.28 -4.59
CA SER A 43 0.41 -1.00 -5.81
C SER A 43 -0.82 -1.36 -6.65
N THR A 44 -1.91 -1.78 -6.00
CA THR A 44 -3.18 -2.09 -6.67
C THR A 44 -3.77 -0.84 -7.32
N ALA A 45 -3.76 0.28 -6.61
CA ALA A 45 -4.22 1.56 -7.15
C ALA A 45 -3.39 2.03 -8.35
N ILE A 46 -2.06 1.88 -8.31
CA ILE A 46 -1.19 2.19 -9.45
C ILE A 46 -1.53 1.32 -10.66
N MET A 47 -1.79 0.02 -10.45
CA MET A 47 -2.17 -0.89 -11.52
C MET A 47 -3.49 -0.49 -12.18
N GLU A 48 -4.51 -0.18 -11.38
CA GLU A 48 -5.81 0.30 -11.87
C GLU A 48 -5.68 1.59 -12.68
N LEU A 49 -4.93 2.57 -12.15
CA LEU A 49 -4.65 3.82 -12.85
C LEU A 49 -3.92 3.59 -14.18
N THR A 50 -2.96 2.66 -14.21
CA THR A 50 -2.20 2.33 -15.42
C THR A 50 -3.09 1.69 -16.48
N ILE A 51 -3.98 0.77 -16.09
CA ILE A 51 -4.96 0.16 -17.00
C ILE A 51 -5.92 1.22 -17.55
N SER A 52 -6.41 2.12 -16.69
CA SER A 52 -7.30 3.21 -17.09
C SER A 52 -6.62 4.15 -18.10
N LYS A 53 -5.37 4.58 -17.81
CA LYS A 53 -4.55 5.36 -18.74
C LYS A 53 -4.40 4.67 -20.09
N SER A 54 -3.98 3.41 -20.11
CA SER A 54 -3.78 2.65 -21.34
C SER A 54 -5.08 2.51 -22.14
N SER A 55 -6.22 2.37 -21.45
CA SER A 55 -7.54 2.32 -22.08
C SER A 55 -7.90 3.66 -22.75
N LEU A 56 -7.62 4.80 -22.09
CA LEU A 56 -7.81 6.13 -22.68
C LEU A 56 -6.91 6.35 -23.90
N GLU A 57 -5.64 5.95 -23.82
CA GLU A 57 -4.69 6.04 -24.94
C GLU A 57 -5.14 5.16 -26.13
N GLU A 58 -5.68 3.98 -25.86
CA GLU A 58 -6.25 3.09 -26.88
C GLU A 58 -7.46 3.72 -27.57
N ILE A 59 -8.40 4.26 -26.79
CA ILE A 59 -9.60 4.93 -27.31
C ILE A 59 -9.20 6.12 -28.17
N LYS A 60 -8.26 6.96 -27.67
CA LYS A 60 -7.72 8.09 -28.41
C LYS A 60 -7.10 7.66 -29.73
N ARG A 61 -6.32 6.58 -29.74
CA ARG A 61 -5.63 6.08 -30.96
C ARG A 61 -6.60 5.52 -32.00
N ARG A 62 -7.65 4.83 -31.57
CA ARG A 62 -8.64 4.23 -32.49
C ARG A 62 -9.52 5.27 -33.20
N GLY A 63 -9.68 6.45 -32.62
CA GLY A 63 -10.50 7.52 -33.20
C GLY A 63 -12.01 7.24 -33.13
N GLY A 64 -12.81 8.18 -33.66
CA GLY A 64 -14.27 8.04 -33.71
C GLY A 64 -14.71 6.88 -34.61
N ASN A 65 -15.87 6.28 -34.28
CA ASN A 65 -16.46 5.09 -34.93
C ASN A 65 -15.76 3.75 -34.69
N ALA A 66 -14.87 3.65 -33.69
CA ALA A 66 -14.35 2.38 -33.25
C ALA A 66 -15.47 1.48 -32.68
N GLU A 67 -15.59 0.26 -33.19
CA GLU A 67 -16.41 -0.79 -32.57
C GLU A 67 -15.64 -1.44 -31.42
N VAL A 68 -16.31 -1.54 -30.27
CA VAL A 68 -15.79 -2.18 -29.06
C VAL A 68 -16.75 -3.25 -28.57
N LEU A 69 -16.21 -4.23 -27.84
CA LEU A 69 -16.98 -5.18 -27.08
C LEU A 69 -17.05 -4.72 -25.63
N VAL A 70 -18.26 -4.59 -25.11
CA VAL A 70 -18.51 -4.23 -23.72
C VAL A 70 -18.95 -5.49 -22.97
N PRO A 71 -18.18 -5.97 -21.97
CA PRO A 71 -18.56 -7.12 -21.17
C PRO A 71 -19.77 -6.78 -20.30
N ILE A 72 -20.78 -7.66 -20.28
CA ILE A 72 -21.98 -7.53 -19.44
C ILE A 72 -22.10 -8.65 -18.38
N GLY A 73 -21.10 -9.53 -18.29
CA GLY A 73 -21.00 -10.58 -17.26
C GLY A 73 -21.18 -12.01 -17.79
N ALA A 74 -20.75 -13.00 -17.00
CA ALA A 74 -20.82 -14.43 -17.32
C ALA A 74 -20.25 -14.80 -18.72
N GLY A 75 -19.22 -14.09 -19.18
CA GLY A 75 -18.63 -14.30 -20.51
C GLY A 75 -19.43 -13.72 -21.69
N ASN A 76 -20.48 -12.93 -21.43
CA ASN A 76 -21.29 -12.28 -22.46
C ASN A 76 -20.83 -10.86 -22.76
N PHE A 77 -20.96 -10.46 -24.02
CA PHE A 77 -20.51 -9.17 -24.54
C PHE A 77 -21.57 -8.54 -25.45
N ILE A 78 -21.64 -7.21 -25.45
CA ILE A 78 -22.39 -6.44 -26.45
C ILE A 78 -21.42 -5.69 -27.37
N ARG A 79 -21.83 -5.48 -28.63
CA ARG A 79 -21.11 -4.62 -29.57
C ARG A 79 -21.60 -3.18 -29.38
N ALA A 80 -20.66 -2.24 -29.26
CA ALA A 80 -20.96 -0.81 -29.14
C ALA A 80 -20.02 0.01 -30.04
N SER A 81 -20.48 1.18 -30.46
CA SER A 81 -19.68 2.15 -31.23
C SER A 81 -19.32 3.35 -30.36
N ILE A 82 -18.05 3.75 -30.35
CA ILE A 82 -17.61 4.96 -29.64
C ILE A 82 -17.95 6.20 -30.48
N LYS A 83 -18.80 7.08 -29.93
CA LYS A 83 -19.29 8.31 -30.59
C LYS A 83 -18.32 9.48 -30.47
N ASP A 84 -17.78 9.72 -29.28
CA ASP A 84 -16.82 10.80 -29.00
C ASP A 84 -15.57 10.20 -28.34
N VAL A 85 -14.42 10.61 -28.84
CA VAL A 85 -13.09 10.21 -28.35
C VAL A 85 -12.29 11.41 -27.82
N ASN A 86 -12.84 12.63 -27.91
CA ASN A 86 -12.15 13.85 -27.52
C ASN A 86 -12.34 14.16 -26.04
N SER A 87 -13.43 13.72 -25.42
CA SER A 87 -13.74 13.96 -24.02
C SER A 87 -14.11 12.69 -23.26
N VAL A 88 -13.95 12.74 -21.94
CA VAL A 88 -14.33 11.69 -21.00
C VAL A 88 -14.94 12.28 -19.75
N ILE A 89 -15.85 11.54 -19.13
CA ILE A 89 -16.43 11.89 -17.84
C ILE A 89 -15.51 11.39 -16.73
N VAL A 90 -14.98 12.33 -15.94
CA VAL A 90 -14.07 12.04 -14.82
C VAL A 90 -14.79 12.31 -13.51
N ASN A 91 -14.82 11.31 -12.63
CA ASN A 91 -15.30 11.48 -11.26
C ASN A 91 -14.24 12.19 -10.42
N ILE A 92 -14.65 13.23 -9.68
CA ILE A 92 -13.78 14.02 -8.80
C ILE A 92 -14.12 13.86 -7.31
N GLY A 93 -14.97 12.89 -6.97
CA GLY A 93 -15.46 12.63 -5.62
C GLY A 93 -16.78 13.34 -5.29
N ALA A 94 -17.32 13.05 -4.10
CA ALA A 94 -18.56 13.64 -3.59
C ALA A 94 -19.76 13.56 -4.57
N ASN A 95 -19.84 12.48 -5.35
CA ASN A 95 -20.83 12.28 -6.42
C ASN A 95 -20.79 13.34 -7.53
N VAL A 96 -19.68 14.06 -7.68
CA VAL A 96 -19.47 15.03 -8.75
C VAL A 96 -18.61 14.43 -9.85
N SER A 97 -19.06 14.59 -11.09
CA SER A 97 -18.31 14.22 -12.29
C SER A 97 -18.27 15.39 -13.25
N ILE A 98 -17.15 15.55 -13.94
CA ILE A 98 -16.94 16.63 -14.91
C ILE A 98 -16.46 16.04 -16.22
N GLU A 99 -16.83 16.68 -17.32
CA GLU A 99 -16.29 16.37 -18.64
C GLU A 99 -14.91 17.01 -18.79
N LYS A 100 -13.94 16.22 -19.23
CA LYS A 100 -12.58 16.70 -19.53
C LYS A 100 -12.15 16.21 -20.90
N GLY A 101 -11.30 16.99 -21.57
CA GLY A 101 -10.59 16.51 -22.75
C GLY A 101 -9.75 15.28 -22.42
N ILE A 102 -9.70 14.31 -23.33
CA ILE A 102 -9.03 13.02 -23.12
C ILE A 102 -7.55 13.18 -22.75
N ASP A 103 -6.87 14.18 -23.34
CA ASP A 103 -5.47 14.52 -23.02
C ASP A 103 -5.29 15.03 -21.59
N VAL A 104 -6.21 15.88 -21.13
CA VAL A 104 -6.21 16.38 -19.76
C VAL A 104 -6.45 15.22 -18.79
N ALA A 105 -7.39 14.33 -19.12
CA ALA A 105 -7.67 13.16 -18.29
C ALA A 105 -6.48 12.18 -18.20
N ILE A 106 -5.76 11.94 -19.30
CA ILE A 106 -4.53 11.14 -19.31
C ILE A 106 -3.47 11.80 -18.41
N SER A 107 -3.23 13.10 -18.57
CA SER A 107 -2.28 13.85 -17.74
C SER A 107 -2.63 13.80 -16.24
N ASP A 108 -3.91 13.94 -15.89
CA ASP A 108 -4.37 13.82 -14.50
C ASP A 108 -4.08 12.42 -13.92
N ILE A 109 -4.28 11.37 -14.71
CA ILE A 109 -3.98 9.99 -14.28
C ILE A 109 -2.48 9.81 -14.07
N GLU A 110 -1.64 10.34 -14.97
CA GLU A 110 -0.18 10.30 -14.80
C GLU A 110 0.29 11.00 -13.52
N GLU A 111 -0.28 12.17 -13.22
CA GLU A 111 0.02 12.90 -11.99
C GLU A 111 -0.41 12.09 -10.75
N LYS A 112 -1.60 11.49 -10.79
CA LYS A 112 -2.06 10.58 -9.72
C LYS A 112 -1.13 9.39 -9.53
N ILE A 113 -0.68 8.74 -10.61
CA ILE A 113 0.29 7.65 -10.55
C ILE A 113 1.57 8.10 -9.85
N LYS A 114 2.16 9.22 -10.29
CA LYS A 114 3.39 9.76 -9.67
C LYS A 114 3.21 10.06 -8.19
N LYS A 115 2.07 10.64 -7.80
CA LYS A 115 1.75 10.93 -6.41
C LYS A 115 1.67 9.66 -5.56
N VAL A 116 0.93 8.65 -6.02
CA VAL A 116 0.79 7.37 -5.30
C VAL A 116 2.12 6.63 -5.23
N GLN A 117 2.92 6.65 -6.30
CA GLN A 117 4.27 6.08 -6.29
C GLN A 117 5.16 6.73 -5.24
N SER A 118 5.19 8.07 -5.19
CA SER A 118 5.97 8.80 -4.18
C SER A 118 5.52 8.47 -2.75
N GLN A 119 4.22 8.36 -2.50
CA GLN A 119 3.69 7.93 -1.20
C GLN A 119 4.10 6.49 -0.87
N MET A 120 4.04 5.58 -1.84
CA MET A 120 4.43 4.18 -1.67
C MET A 120 5.93 4.04 -1.35
N GLU A 121 6.80 4.84 -1.96
CA GLU A 121 8.23 4.85 -1.61
C GLU A 121 8.48 5.29 -0.16
N ASN A 122 7.73 6.28 0.35
CA ASN A 122 7.80 6.66 1.75
C ASN A 122 7.34 5.53 2.68
N LEU A 123 6.29 4.78 2.30
CA LEU A 123 5.83 3.61 3.06
C LEU A 123 6.86 2.48 3.06
N ARG A 124 7.53 2.23 1.92
CA ARG A 124 8.62 1.25 1.82
C ARG A 124 9.80 1.61 2.71
N SER A 125 10.19 2.89 2.73
CA SER A 125 11.25 3.37 3.62
C SER A 125 10.91 3.16 5.10
N GLN A 126 9.68 3.51 5.50
CA GLN A 126 9.19 3.25 6.87
C GLN A 126 9.18 1.76 7.20
N TYR A 127 8.71 0.92 6.27
CA TYR A 127 8.69 -0.53 6.46
C TYR A 127 10.09 -1.10 6.70
N ILE A 128 11.09 -0.69 5.90
CA ILE A 128 12.48 -1.12 6.06
C ILE A 128 13.02 -0.72 7.45
N GLN A 129 12.75 0.52 7.91
CA GLN A 129 13.18 0.98 9.23
C GLN A 129 12.56 0.15 10.36
N VAL A 130 11.25 -0.16 10.25
CA VAL A 130 10.54 -0.97 11.25
C VAL A 130 11.08 -2.41 11.28
N VAL A 131 11.33 -3.02 10.12
CA VAL A 131 11.90 -4.38 10.04
C VAL A 131 13.30 -4.43 10.63
N SER A 132 14.16 -3.46 10.32
CA SER A 132 15.49 -3.37 10.94
C SER A 132 15.40 -3.28 12.47
N ARG A 133 14.44 -2.51 12.99
CA ARG A 133 14.23 -2.40 14.44
C ARG A 133 13.73 -3.69 15.07
N ILE A 134 12.86 -4.43 14.36
CA ILE A 134 12.39 -5.76 14.78
C ILE A 134 13.58 -6.72 14.92
N GLU A 135 14.48 -6.75 13.94
CA GLU A 135 15.68 -7.60 13.95
C GLU A 135 16.60 -7.27 15.13
N GLU A 136 16.87 -5.98 15.38
CA GLU A 136 17.65 -5.53 16.55
C GLU A 136 17.04 -6.00 17.89
N LEU A 137 15.72 -5.88 18.04
CA LEU A 137 15.03 -6.29 19.26
C LEU A 137 15.06 -7.81 19.45
N GLN A 138 14.92 -8.58 18.37
CA GLN A 138 15.01 -10.04 18.42
C GLN A 138 16.39 -10.49 18.91
N VAL A 139 17.47 -9.90 18.39
CA VAL A 139 18.85 -10.18 18.85
C VAL A 139 18.98 -9.86 20.35
N LYS A 140 18.51 -8.69 20.79
CA LYS A 140 18.59 -8.27 22.20
C LYS A 140 17.80 -9.20 23.13
N ILE A 141 16.60 -9.63 22.73
CA ILE A 141 15.79 -10.57 23.50
C ILE A 141 16.51 -11.92 23.62
N ASN A 142 17.10 -12.42 22.53
CA ASN A 142 17.85 -13.67 22.53
C ASN A 142 19.05 -13.61 23.48
N GLU A 143 19.87 -12.56 23.40
CA GLU A 143 21.03 -12.36 24.29
C GLU A 143 20.65 -12.32 25.78
N LEU A 144 19.52 -11.68 26.11
CA LEU A 144 19.01 -11.63 27.49
C LEU A 144 18.43 -12.98 27.94
N SER A 145 17.92 -13.78 27.01
CA SER A 145 17.37 -15.12 27.30
C SER A 145 18.44 -16.19 27.50
N GLU A 146 19.60 -16.05 26.83
CA GLU A 146 20.75 -16.97 26.90
C GLU A 146 21.65 -16.72 28.12
N LYS A 147 21.63 -15.52 28.71
CA LYS A 147 22.35 -15.20 29.97
C LYS A 147 21.73 -15.84 31.24
N LYS A 148 20.97 -16.92 31.08
CA LYS A 148 20.26 -17.66 32.13
C LYS A 148 21.16 -18.58 32.95
#